data_AF-A0A2W1BEH6-F1
#
_entry.id   AF-A0A2W1BEH6-F1
#
_cell.length_a   1.000
_cell.length_b   1.000
_cell.length_c   1.000
_cell.angle_alpha   90.00
_cell.angle_beta   90.00
_cell.angle_gamma   90.00
#
_symmetry.space_group_name_H-M   'P 1'
#
loop_
_entity.id
_entity.type
_entity.pdbx_description
1 polymer ?
#
loop_
_entity_poly.entity_id
_entity_poly.type
_entity_poly.pdbx_seq_one_letter_code
_entity_poly.pdbx_strand_id
1 'polypeptide(L)'
;MPYQTNEMKVFAGSASLPLAEKITQHLGIRLGDCRTKRFSDGEINLKIDETVRGHDIFIIQSTCSPANENLMELLIMIDAFRRASAHSIAAVIPYYGYARQDRKARGRDPITAKLVANLLTTSGASRLITIDLHAEQIQGFFDIPVDNLWSFPAFFKFFNQGRFDREEMAVISPDIGGVKRASKFAAKLGVPLAILDKRRPKDNVAEIVNIIGDVEGKTAIIFDDIIDTGRSLVEAAKMLRSNGAKKIFACATHGVLSGEATKIIAESEIEKVFITDTIYHEDLPDNIMVLSIAPLLAEALTRVRKNLSVSILFR
;
A
#
# COMPACT_ATOMS: atom_id res chain seq x y z
N MET A 1 -31.51 12.93 -28.22
CA MET A 1 -31.38 12.17 -26.96
C MET A 1 -30.34 12.89 -26.10
N PRO A 2 -30.60 13.20 -24.82
CA PRO A 2 -29.54 13.72 -23.96
C PRO A 2 -28.40 12.70 -23.94
N TYR A 3 -27.16 13.14 -24.14
CA TYR A 3 -25.98 12.28 -24.06
C TYR A 3 -25.98 11.57 -22.71
N GLN A 4 -25.82 10.25 -22.73
CA GLN A 4 -25.71 9.47 -21.50
C GLN A 4 -24.47 9.95 -20.74
N THR A 5 -24.66 10.40 -19.50
CA THR A 5 -23.56 10.90 -18.66
C THR A 5 -22.61 9.75 -18.33
N ASN A 6 -21.29 9.97 -18.46
CA ASN A 6 -20.29 8.98 -18.05
C ASN A 6 -20.49 8.68 -16.56
N GLU A 7 -20.78 7.43 -16.20
CA GLU A 7 -20.90 7.00 -14.80
C GLU A 7 -19.59 6.41 -14.31
N MET A 8 -19.40 6.44 -12.99
CA MET A 8 -18.31 5.75 -12.31
C MET A 8 -18.70 4.28 -12.13
N LYS A 9 -17.85 3.36 -12.55
CA LYS A 9 -17.99 1.93 -12.27
C LYS A 9 -16.72 1.37 -11.65
N VAL A 10 -16.88 0.58 -10.60
CA VAL A 10 -15.77 -0.03 -9.86
C VAL A 10 -15.80 -1.54 -10.08
N PHE A 11 -14.65 -2.10 -10.43
CA PHE A 11 -14.44 -3.53 -10.61
C PHE A 11 -13.26 -3.97 -9.75
N ALA A 12 -13.19 -5.25 -9.42
CA ALA A 12 -12.11 -5.83 -8.64
C ALA A 12 -11.44 -6.95 -9.41
N GLY A 13 -10.12 -7.06 -9.30
CA GLY A 13 -9.44 -8.32 -9.59
C GLY A 13 -9.45 -9.24 -8.36
N SER A 14 -8.98 -10.47 -8.55
CA SER A 14 -9.07 -11.53 -7.55
C SER A 14 -8.35 -11.20 -6.22
N ALA A 15 -7.26 -10.43 -6.25
CA ALA A 15 -6.45 -10.14 -5.06
C ALA A 15 -7.03 -9.04 -4.15
N SER A 16 -8.07 -8.34 -4.59
CA SER A 16 -8.59 -7.16 -3.88
C SER A 16 -10.11 -7.11 -3.77
N LEU A 17 -10.79 -8.22 -4.03
CA LEU A 17 -12.24 -8.30 -3.92
C LEU A 17 -12.78 -7.82 -2.56
N PRO A 18 -12.26 -8.27 -1.39
CA PRO A 18 -12.76 -7.81 -0.10
C PRO A 18 -12.56 -6.30 0.16
N LEU A 19 -11.46 -5.73 -0.34
CA LEU A 19 -11.21 -4.29 -0.23
C LEU A 19 -12.13 -3.50 -1.17
N ALA A 20 -12.33 -3.98 -2.40
CA ALA A 20 -13.19 -3.35 -3.39
C ALA A 20 -14.65 -3.29 -2.92
N GLU A 21 -15.15 -4.34 -2.27
CA GLU A 21 -16.48 -4.36 -1.66
C GLU A 21 -16.63 -3.29 -0.57
N LYS A 22 -15.65 -3.15 0.31
CA LYS A 22 -15.66 -2.07 1.33
C LYS A 22 -15.64 -0.68 0.68
N ILE A 23 -14.85 -0.50 -0.39
CA ILE A 23 -14.77 0.78 -1.12
C ILE A 23 -16.12 1.11 -1.76
N THR A 24 -16.78 0.15 -2.42
CA THR A 24 -18.08 0.40 -3.07
C THR A 24 -19.19 0.65 -2.05
N GLN A 25 -19.15 0.01 -0.88
CA GLN A 25 -20.02 0.34 0.25
C GLN A 25 -19.88 1.80 0.69
N HIS A 26 -18.64 2.30 0.85
CA HIS A 26 -18.40 3.70 1.18
C HIS A 26 -18.83 4.68 0.07
N LEU A 27 -18.75 4.26 -1.19
CA LEU A 27 -19.20 5.05 -2.35
C LEU A 27 -20.71 5.02 -2.54
N GLY A 28 -21.43 4.09 -1.91
CA GLY A 28 -22.87 3.89 -2.11
C GLY A 28 -23.23 3.35 -3.50
N ILE A 29 -22.34 2.58 -4.13
CA ILE A 29 -22.55 1.95 -5.45
C ILE A 29 -22.36 0.43 -5.35
N ARG A 30 -22.84 -0.31 -6.36
CA ARG A 30 -22.55 -1.75 -6.46
C ARG A 30 -21.18 -1.98 -7.11
N LEU A 31 -20.51 -3.06 -6.72
CA LEU A 31 -19.38 -3.59 -7.48
C LEU A 31 -19.88 -4.11 -8.84
N GLY A 32 -19.11 -3.86 -9.90
CA GLY A 32 -19.45 -4.31 -11.24
C GLY A 32 -19.32 -5.83 -11.39
N ASP A 33 -20.14 -6.43 -12.26
CA ASP A 33 -20.08 -7.88 -12.56
C ASP A 33 -18.96 -8.14 -13.57
N CYS A 34 -17.84 -8.63 -13.05
CA CYS A 34 -16.71 -9.09 -13.85
C CYS A 34 -16.19 -10.38 -13.22
N ARG A 35 -16.13 -11.44 -14.03
CA ARG A 35 -15.78 -12.77 -13.56
C ARG A 35 -14.43 -13.15 -14.14
N THR A 36 -13.49 -13.43 -13.25
CA THR A 36 -12.22 -14.06 -13.61
C THR A 36 -12.32 -15.55 -13.32
N LYS A 37 -11.95 -16.37 -14.31
CA LYS A 37 -11.76 -17.81 -14.18
C LYS A 37 -10.37 -18.18 -14.67
N ARG A 38 -9.98 -19.43 -14.43
CA ARG A 38 -8.80 -20.02 -15.06
C ARG A 38 -9.21 -21.17 -15.96
N PHE A 39 -8.57 -21.26 -17.13
CA PHE A 39 -8.60 -22.48 -17.93
C PHE A 39 -7.79 -23.58 -17.22
N SER A 40 -7.92 -24.83 -17.70
CA SER A 40 -7.26 -25.99 -17.09
C SER A 40 -5.73 -25.92 -17.11
N ASP A 41 -5.15 -25.13 -18.01
CA ASP A 41 -3.72 -24.87 -18.13
C ASP A 41 -3.24 -23.67 -17.29
N GLY A 42 -4.15 -23.00 -16.58
CA GLY A 42 -3.85 -21.88 -15.69
C GLY A 42 -3.99 -20.49 -16.33
N GLU A 43 -4.26 -20.40 -17.64
CA GLU A 43 -4.51 -19.12 -18.32
C GLU A 43 -5.73 -18.40 -17.75
N ILE A 44 -5.64 -17.08 -17.68
CA ILE A 44 -6.70 -16.23 -17.12
C ILE A 44 -7.77 -15.99 -18.18
N ASN A 45 -9.01 -16.33 -17.84
CA ASN A 45 -10.19 -16.06 -18.65
C ASN A 45 -11.09 -15.03 -17.96
N LEU A 46 -11.24 -13.87 -18.56
CA LEU A 46 -12.04 -12.77 -18.03
C LEU A 46 -13.31 -12.58 -18.83
N LYS A 47 -14.43 -12.33 -18.14
CA LYS A 47 -15.69 -11.91 -18.75
C LYS A 47 -16.28 -10.71 -18.00
N ILE A 48 -16.58 -9.65 -18.74
CA ILE A 48 -17.32 -8.48 -18.24
C ILE A 48 -18.81 -8.77 -18.52
N ASP A 49 -19.63 -8.88 -17.48
CA ASP A 49 -21.05 -9.27 -17.58
C ASP A 49 -22.01 -8.06 -17.57
N GLU A 50 -21.48 -6.85 -17.80
CA GLU A 50 -22.28 -5.62 -17.95
C GLU A 50 -21.67 -4.62 -18.95
N THR A 51 -22.48 -3.65 -19.41
CA THR A 51 -21.98 -2.59 -20.30
C THR A 51 -21.04 -1.64 -19.57
N VAL A 52 -19.91 -1.34 -20.20
CA VAL A 52 -18.88 -0.40 -19.72
C VAL A 52 -18.62 0.73 -20.71
N ARG A 53 -19.32 0.73 -21.85
CA ARG A 53 -19.13 1.67 -22.94
C ARG A 53 -19.38 3.10 -22.48
N GLY A 54 -18.38 3.97 -22.67
CA GLY A 54 -18.47 5.39 -22.32
C GLY A 54 -18.42 5.68 -20.82
N HIS A 55 -18.16 4.70 -19.96
CA HIS A 55 -18.08 4.90 -18.51
C HIS A 55 -16.64 5.06 -18.01
N ASP A 56 -16.49 5.69 -16.85
CA ASP A 56 -15.21 5.83 -16.14
C ASP A 56 -15.00 4.61 -15.24
N ILE A 57 -14.02 3.79 -15.59
CA ILE A 57 -13.77 2.49 -14.97
C ILE A 57 -12.65 2.61 -13.95
N PHE A 58 -12.87 2.09 -12.75
CA PHE A 58 -11.85 1.96 -11.70
C PHE A 58 -11.66 0.47 -11.42
N ILE A 59 -10.46 -0.04 -11.66
CA ILE A 59 -10.13 -1.46 -11.44
C ILE A 59 -9.26 -1.55 -10.19
N ILE A 60 -9.77 -2.20 -9.14
CA ILE A 60 -9.07 -2.37 -7.86
C ILE A 60 -8.37 -3.72 -7.87
N GLN A 61 -7.04 -3.69 -7.91
CA GLN A 61 -6.22 -4.91 -7.89
C GLN A 61 -4.81 -4.59 -7.40
N SER A 62 -4.48 -5.10 -6.21
CA SER A 62 -3.10 -5.16 -5.74
C SER A 62 -2.33 -6.23 -6.52
N THR A 63 -1.05 -5.97 -6.79
CA THR A 63 -0.16 -6.92 -7.45
C THR A 63 0.70 -7.69 -6.44
N CYS A 64 0.05 -8.16 -5.37
CA CYS A 64 0.64 -9.01 -4.33
C CYS A 64 0.73 -10.48 -4.76
N SER A 65 1.28 -11.36 -3.92
CA SER A 65 1.43 -12.78 -4.24
C SER A 65 0.07 -13.44 -4.55
N PRO A 66 -0.03 -14.30 -5.60
CA PRO A 66 0.96 -14.55 -6.65
C PRO A 66 1.12 -13.36 -7.60
N ALA A 67 2.31 -12.75 -7.60
CA ALA A 67 2.52 -11.39 -8.14
C ALA A 67 2.35 -11.31 -9.66
N ASN A 68 2.85 -12.31 -10.39
CA ASN A 68 2.79 -12.33 -11.86
C ASN A 68 1.36 -12.52 -12.33
N GLU A 69 0.62 -13.40 -11.66
CA GLU A 69 -0.75 -13.75 -11.99
C GLU A 69 -1.68 -12.59 -11.72
N ASN A 70 -1.56 -11.94 -10.56
CA ASN A 70 -2.37 -10.77 -10.22
C ASN A 70 -2.05 -9.57 -11.14
N LEU A 71 -0.78 -9.42 -11.53
CA LEU A 71 -0.38 -8.43 -12.55
C LEU A 71 -0.98 -8.76 -13.93
N MET A 72 -0.88 -10.01 -14.39
CA MET A 72 -1.44 -10.43 -15.67
C MET A 72 -2.97 -10.30 -15.68
N GLU A 73 -3.65 -10.63 -14.58
CA GLU A 73 -5.09 -10.41 -14.43
C GLU A 73 -5.44 -8.94 -14.63
N LEU A 74 -4.71 -8.03 -13.97
CA LEU A 74 -4.92 -6.59 -14.11
C LEU A 74 -4.73 -6.12 -15.55
N LEU A 75 -3.65 -6.57 -16.22
CA LEU A 75 -3.38 -6.21 -17.61
C LEU A 75 -4.49 -6.70 -18.56
N ILE A 76 -5.00 -7.92 -18.35
CA ILE A 76 -6.11 -8.49 -19.11
C ILE A 76 -7.40 -7.72 -18.85
N MET A 77 -7.68 -7.36 -17.59
CA MET A 77 -8.82 -6.51 -17.24
C MET A 77 -8.75 -5.18 -17.97
N ILE A 78 -7.64 -4.46 -17.89
CA ILE A 78 -7.45 -3.16 -18.56
C ILE A 78 -7.68 -3.29 -20.07
N ASP A 79 -7.07 -4.28 -20.73
CA ASP A 79 -7.26 -4.51 -22.17
C ASP A 79 -8.73 -4.82 -22.52
N ALA A 80 -9.41 -5.64 -21.70
CA ALA A 80 -10.82 -5.97 -21.91
C ALA A 80 -11.74 -4.74 -21.79
N PHE A 81 -11.58 -3.90 -20.76
CA PHE A 81 -12.37 -2.67 -20.61
C PHE A 81 -12.09 -1.68 -21.74
N ARG A 82 -10.83 -1.58 -22.20
CA ARG A 82 -10.46 -0.73 -23.34
C ARG A 82 -11.15 -1.20 -24.62
N ARG A 83 -11.11 -2.49 -24.94
CA ARG A 83 -11.79 -3.07 -26.11
C ARG A 83 -13.31 -2.95 -26.01
N ALA A 84 -13.85 -3.00 -24.79
CA ALA A 84 -15.26 -2.74 -24.52
C ALA A 84 -15.65 -1.25 -24.57
N SER A 85 -14.74 -0.37 -25.02
CA SER A 85 -14.97 1.07 -25.24
C SER A 85 -15.29 1.85 -23.96
N ALA A 86 -14.64 1.52 -22.85
CA ALA A 86 -14.59 2.38 -21.66
C ALA A 86 -14.10 3.79 -22.04
N HIS A 87 -14.63 4.83 -21.37
CA HIS A 87 -14.19 6.21 -21.59
C HIS A 87 -12.81 6.46 -20.96
N SER A 88 -12.61 5.97 -19.74
CA SER A 88 -11.33 6.02 -19.02
C SER A 88 -11.15 4.78 -18.15
N ILE A 89 -9.91 4.43 -17.85
CA ILE A 89 -9.55 3.25 -17.04
C ILE A 89 -8.50 3.66 -16.01
N ALA A 90 -8.92 3.88 -14.77
CA ALA A 90 -8.03 4.07 -13.65
C ALA A 90 -7.63 2.71 -13.05
N ALA A 91 -6.35 2.38 -13.11
CA ALA A 91 -5.79 1.26 -12.36
C ALA A 91 -5.61 1.70 -10.90
N VAL A 92 -6.44 1.15 -10.01
CA VAL A 92 -6.32 1.34 -8.56
C VAL A 92 -5.53 0.17 -8.02
N ILE A 93 -4.26 0.39 -7.68
CA ILE A 93 -3.32 -0.64 -7.24
C ILE A 93 -2.91 -0.33 -5.79
N PRO A 94 -3.70 -0.79 -4.79
CA PRO A 94 -3.44 -0.47 -3.38
C PRO A 94 -2.03 -0.86 -2.94
N TYR A 95 -1.54 -2.03 -3.36
CA TYR A 95 -0.14 -2.44 -3.23
C TYR A 95 0.50 -2.64 -4.61
N TYR A 96 1.46 -1.78 -4.95
CA TYR A 96 2.23 -1.87 -6.20
C TYR A 96 3.41 -2.85 -6.04
N GLY A 97 3.19 -4.11 -6.43
CA GLY A 97 4.23 -5.12 -6.55
C GLY A 97 5.39 -4.66 -7.45
N TYR A 98 6.56 -5.25 -7.27
CA TYR A 98 7.82 -4.83 -7.90
C TYR A 98 8.33 -3.42 -7.55
N ALA A 99 7.65 -2.66 -6.69
CA ALA A 99 8.10 -1.31 -6.28
C ALA A 99 9.53 -1.27 -5.71
N ARG A 100 10.01 -2.36 -5.10
CA ARG A 100 11.37 -2.49 -4.55
C ARG A 100 12.46 -2.65 -5.63
N GLN A 101 12.08 -2.83 -6.90
CA GLN A 101 12.97 -2.94 -8.06
C GLN A 101 12.86 -1.68 -8.93
N ASP A 102 13.09 -0.52 -8.30
CA ASP A 102 12.94 0.83 -8.84
C ASP A 102 14.22 1.42 -9.44
N ARG A 103 15.37 0.77 -9.25
CA ARG A 103 16.65 1.21 -9.79
C ARG A 103 17.57 0.04 -10.08
N LYS A 104 18.61 0.29 -10.87
CA LYS A 104 19.71 -0.66 -11.04
C LYS A 104 20.62 -0.58 -9.82
N ALA A 105 20.47 -1.50 -8.88
CA ALA A 105 21.35 -1.58 -7.71
C ALA A 105 22.76 -2.08 -8.12
N ARG A 106 22.82 -2.97 -9.11
CA ARG A 106 24.05 -3.53 -9.68
C ARG A 106 24.02 -3.45 -11.20
N GLY A 107 25.18 -3.69 -11.81
CA GLY A 107 25.28 -3.78 -13.26
C GLY A 107 24.43 -4.91 -13.82
N ARG A 108 23.55 -4.58 -14.79
CA ARG A 108 22.60 -5.48 -15.49
C ARG A 108 21.34 -5.88 -14.73
N ASP A 109 21.05 -5.26 -13.59
CA ASP A 109 19.73 -5.40 -12.95
C ASP A 109 18.63 -4.78 -13.82
N PRO A 110 17.41 -5.34 -13.82
CA PRO A 110 16.24 -4.70 -14.41
C PRO A 110 15.73 -3.55 -13.52
N ILE A 111 14.94 -2.65 -14.12
CA ILE A 111 14.09 -1.70 -13.37
C ILE A 111 12.65 -2.19 -13.54
N THR A 112 12.30 -3.26 -12.82
CA THR A 112 11.03 -3.96 -13.03
C THR A 112 9.83 -3.09 -12.69
N ALA A 113 9.94 -2.17 -11.72
CA ALA A 113 8.88 -1.19 -11.46
C ALA A 113 8.56 -0.33 -12.69
N LYS A 114 9.56 0.04 -13.50
CA LYS A 114 9.38 0.76 -14.77
C LYS A 114 8.84 -0.15 -15.88
N LEU A 115 9.26 -1.40 -15.93
CA LEU A 115 8.68 -2.39 -16.85
C LEU A 115 7.16 -2.53 -16.61
N VAL A 116 6.76 -2.72 -15.34
CA VAL A 116 5.34 -2.82 -14.97
C VAL A 116 4.58 -1.54 -15.32
N ALA A 117 5.17 -0.37 -15.10
CA ALA A 117 4.58 0.91 -15.48
C ALA A 117 4.32 1.00 -17.01
N ASN A 118 5.28 0.54 -17.82
CA ASN A 118 5.13 0.47 -19.27
C ASN A 118 4.00 -0.49 -19.68
N LEU A 119 3.90 -1.66 -19.04
CA LEU A 119 2.87 -2.66 -19.35
C LEU A 119 1.47 -2.13 -19.01
N LEU A 120 1.29 -1.51 -17.85
CA LEU A 120 0.02 -0.89 -17.44
C LEU A 120 -0.40 0.23 -18.40
N THR A 121 0.55 1.09 -18.78
CA THR A 121 0.29 2.18 -19.74
C THR A 121 -0.06 1.62 -21.13
N THR A 122 0.68 0.61 -21.59
CA THR A 122 0.49 0.00 -22.92
C THR A 122 -0.83 -0.76 -23.03
N SER A 123 -1.23 -1.49 -21.97
CA SER A 123 -2.52 -2.19 -21.92
C SER A 123 -3.70 -1.22 -22.04
N GLY A 124 -3.56 0.00 -21.52
CA GLY A 124 -4.52 1.08 -21.73
C GLY A 124 -4.99 1.80 -20.47
N ALA A 125 -4.27 1.68 -19.35
CA ALA A 125 -4.58 2.46 -18.17
C ALA A 125 -4.42 3.96 -18.49
N SER A 126 -5.40 4.77 -18.11
CA SER A 126 -5.37 6.23 -18.27
C SER A 126 -4.93 6.97 -17.01
N ARG A 127 -4.89 6.28 -15.87
CA ARG A 127 -4.45 6.81 -14.56
C ARG A 127 -4.01 5.66 -13.67
N LEU A 128 -3.06 5.93 -12.78
CA LEU A 128 -2.72 5.07 -11.64
C LEU A 128 -3.17 5.74 -10.34
N ILE A 129 -3.81 4.98 -9.44
CA ILE A 129 -4.05 5.37 -8.06
C ILE A 129 -3.44 4.28 -7.19
N THR A 130 -2.53 4.64 -6.28
CA THR A 130 -1.79 3.68 -5.46
C THR A 130 -1.55 4.25 -4.06
N ILE A 131 -1.03 3.46 -3.12
CA ILE A 131 -0.82 3.90 -1.74
C ILE A 131 0.63 3.60 -1.35
N ASP A 132 1.30 4.58 -0.74
CA ASP A 132 2.65 4.49 -0.19
C ASP A 132 3.64 3.71 -1.06
N LEU A 133 3.82 4.15 -2.31
CA LEU A 133 4.89 3.64 -3.16
C LEU A 133 6.21 3.56 -2.38
N HIS A 134 6.92 2.43 -2.55
CA HIS A 134 8.21 2.19 -1.90
C HIS A 134 9.19 3.35 -2.15
N ALA A 135 9.25 3.82 -3.40
CA ALA A 135 9.96 5.02 -3.80
C ALA A 135 9.01 5.98 -4.53
N GLU A 136 8.94 7.23 -4.06
CA GLU A 136 8.07 8.24 -4.68
C GLU A 136 8.43 8.53 -6.15
N GLN A 137 9.69 8.28 -6.54
CA GLN A 137 10.21 8.45 -7.91
C GLN A 137 9.52 7.54 -8.92
N ILE A 138 8.90 6.44 -8.48
CA ILE A 138 8.13 5.54 -9.34
C ILE A 138 7.00 6.29 -10.06
N GLN A 139 6.48 7.39 -9.50
CA GLN A 139 5.52 8.25 -10.19
C GLN A 139 6.06 8.75 -11.55
N GLY A 140 7.36 9.04 -11.64
CA GLY A 140 8.02 9.45 -12.88
C GLY A 140 8.26 8.32 -13.88
N PHE A 141 7.90 7.07 -13.55
CA PHE A 141 7.93 5.95 -14.50
C PHE A 141 6.69 5.90 -15.40
N PHE A 142 5.63 6.60 -15.02
CA PHE A 142 4.37 6.65 -15.76
C PHE A 142 4.28 7.95 -16.56
N ASP A 143 3.82 7.83 -17.81
CA ASP A 143 3.45 8.97 -18.65
C ASP A 143 1.99 9.42 -18.39
N ILE A 144 1.21 8.58 -17.71
CA ILE A 144 -0.16 8.85 -17.26
C ILE A 144 -0.16 9.44 -15.84
N PRO A 145 -1.21 10.20 -15.44
CA PRO A 145 -1.32 10.73 -14.09
C PRO A 145 -1.24 9.63 -13.02
N VAL A 146 -0.49 9.90 -11.96
CA VAL A 146 -0.36 9.02 -10.79
C VAL A 146 -0.80 9.76 -9.53
N ASP A 147 -1.80 9.21 -8.84
CA ASP A 147 -2.17 9.63 -7.49
C ASP A 147 -1.56 8.64 -6.49
N ASN A 148 -0.38 8.97 -5.94
CA ASN A 148 0.21 8.23 -4.82
C ASN A 148 -0.36 8.75 -3.49
N LEU A 149 -1.26 7.97 -2.90
CA LEU A 149 -1.91 8.29 -1.62
C LEU A 149 -1.02 7.90 -0.44
N TRP A 150 -1.28 8.51 0.72
CA TRP A 150 -0.58 8.22 1.97
C TRP A 150 -1.52 7.54 2.96
N SER A 151 -1.09 6.43 3.57
CA SER A 151 -1.88 5.64 4.51
C SER A 151 -1.93 6.21 5.92
N PHE A 152 -1.01 7.11 6.28
CA PHE A 152 -0.91 7.66 7.63
C PHE A 152 -2.22 8.20 8.22
N PRO A 153 -3.21 8.73 7.46
CA PRO A 153 -4.51 9.13 8.04
C PRO A 153 -5.26 7.97 8.70
N ALA A 154 -5.16 6.74 8.17
CA ALA A 154 -5.79 5.55 8.76
C ALA A 154 -5.16 5.20 10.12
N PHE A 155 -3.83 5.25 10.20
CA PHE A 155 -3.08 5.02 11.44
C PHE A 155 -3.28 6.16 12.44
N PHE A 156 -3.27 7.41 11.98
CA PHE A 156 -3.52 8.59 12.80
C PHE A 156 -4.86 8.49 13.54
N LYS A 157 -5.93 8.07 12.84
CA LYS A 157 -7.24 7.88 13.45
C LYS A 157 -7.21 6.91 14.64
N PHE A 158 -6.30 5.93 14.66
CA PHE A 158 -6.14 5.01 15.78
C PHE A 158 -5.38 5.64 16.96
N PHE A 159 -4.20 6.21 16.71
CA PHE A 159 -3.37 6.79 17.77
C PHE A 159 -3.92 8.11 18.34
N ASN A 160 -4.81 8.79 17.63
CA ASN A 160 -5.41 10.04 18.06
C ASN A 160 -6.65 9.89 18.98
N GLN A 161 -7.03 8.67 19.39
CA GLN A 161 -8.25 8.41 20.17
C GLN A 161 -8.13 8.69 21.68
N GLY A 162 -7.16 9.49 22.12
CA GLY A 162 -6.97 9.86 23.53
C GLY A 162 -6.44 8.74 24.44
N ARG A 163 -5.99 7.61 23.86
CA ARG A 163 -5.42 6.48 24.61
C ARG A 163 -3.89 6.56 24.78
N PHE A 164 -3.26 7.50 24.09
CA PHE A 164 -1.82 7.67 24.06
C PHE A 164 -1.48 9.10 24.47
N ASP A 165 -0.50 9.23 25.36
CA ASP A 165 0.08 10.52 25.71
C ASP A 165 1.14 10.88 24.66
N ARG A 166 0.94 12.01 23.98
CA ARG A 166 1.82 12.45 22.90
C ARG A 166 3.21 12.84 23.41
N GLU A 167 3.33 13.29 24.65
CA GLU A 167 4.63 13.63 25.26
C GLU A 167 5.48 12.39 25.49
N GLU A 168 4.84 11.24 25.73
CA GLU A 168 5.49 9.93 25.86
C GLU A 168 5.62 9.17 24.53
N MET A 169 5.45 9.81 23.36
CA MET A 169 5.47 9.12 22.06
C MET A 169 6.65 9.54 21.19
N ALA A 170 7.14 8.61 20.37
CA ALA A 170 8.04 8.91 19.26
C ALA A 170 7.70 8.03 18.06
N VAL A 171 7.66 8.62 16.86
CA VAL A 171 7.59 7.87 15.61
C VAL A 171 8.99 7.49 15.18
N ILE A 172 9.18 6.24 14.76
CA ILE A 172 10.47 5.67 14.40
C ILE A 172 10.48 5.35 12.92
N SER A 173 11.46 5.89 12.20
CA SER A 173 11.82 5.41 10.87
C SER A 173 12.77 4.22 11.01
N PRO A 174 12.43 3.02 10.49
CA PRO A 174 13.25 1.82 10.65
C PRO A 174 14.55 1.85 9.83
N ASP A 175 14.63 2.75 8.84
CA ASP A 175 15.81 3.06 8.05
C ASP A 175 15.77 4.51 7.53
N ILE A 176 16.80 4.89 6.76
CA ILE A 176 16.93 6.23 6.15
C ILE A 176 15.92 6.44 5.00
N GLY A 177 15.56 5.39 4.26
CA GLY A 177 14.64 5.48 3.13
C GLY A 177 13.22 5.85 3.55
N GLY A 178 12.77 5.35 4.70
CA GLY A 178 11.45 5.62 5.27
C GLY A 178 11.29 6.99 5.94
N VAL A 179 12.37 7.77 6.12
CA VAL A 179 12.36 8.98 6.96
C VAL A 179 11.32 10.00 6.53
N LYS A 180 11.19 10.23 5.22
CA LYS A 180 10.21 11.20 4.69
C LYS A 180 8.77 10.81 5.03
N ARG A 181 8.47 9.51 4.98
CA ARG A 181 7.14 8.95 5.28
C ARG A 181 6.87 9.00 6.78
N ALA A 182 7.81 8.52 7.60
CA ALA A 182 7.72 8.58 9.06
C ALA A 182 7.60 10.02 9.58
N SER A 183 8.34 10.97 8.98
CA SER A 183 8.28 12.39 9.33
C SER A 183 6.90 13.01 9.11
N LYS A 184 6.21 12.69 8.01
CA LYS A 184 4.82 13.18 7.78
C LYS A 184 3.87 12.66 8.85
N PHE A 185 4.00 11.39 9.22
CA PHE A 185 3.17 10.80 10.27
C PHE A 185 3.46 11.42 11.65
N ALA A 186 4.75 11.59 11.99
CA ALA A 186 5.20 12.26 13.20
C ALA A 186 4.64 13.69 13.29
N ALA A 187 4.74 14.46 12.21
CA ALA A 187 4.22 15.82 12.12
C ALA A 187 2.69 15.85 12.29
N LYS A 188 1.97 14.89 11.70
CA LYS A 188 0.51 14.81 11.84
C LYS A 188 0.07 14.45 13.27
N LEU A 189 0.81 13.57 13.94
CA LEU A 189 0.59 13.23 15.34
C LEU A 189 1.05 14.34 16.30
N GLY A 190 1.98 15.20 15.86
CA GLY A 190 2.62 16.21 16.72
C GLY A 190 3.59 15.59 17.72
N VAL A 191 4.36 14.58 17.30
CA VAL A 191 5.31 13.83 18.14
C VAL A 191 6.70 13.84 17.50
N PRO A 192 7.79 13.67 18.28
CA PRO A 192 9.14 13.61 17.73
C PRO A 192 9.35 12.42 16.79
N LEU A 193 10.28 12.60 15.85
CA LEU A 193 10.80 11.55 14.97
C LEU A 193 12.15 11.04 15.52
N ALA A 194 12.33 9.73 15.55
CA ALA A 194 13.64 9.10 15.68
C ALA A 194 13.91 8.20 14.47
N ILE A 195 15.20 7.96 14.18
CA ILE A 195 15.65 7.24 12.99
C ILE A 195 16.63 6.15 13.41
N LEU A 196 16.44 4.94 12.90
CA LEU A 196 17.41 3.87 13.04
C LEU A 196 18.39 3.94 11.85
N ASP A 197 19.63 4.36 12.12
CA ASP A 197 20.73 4.34 11.13
C ASP A 197 21.40 2.97 11.18
N LYS A 198 20.94 2.06 10.31
CA LYS A 198 21.54 0.73 10.12
C LYS A 198 22.75 0.86 9.19
N ARG A 199 23.96 0.85 9.76
CA ARG A 199 25.18 0.76 8.95
C ARG A 199 25.64 -0.68 8.86
N ARG A 200 25.90 -1.13 7.62
CA ARG A 200 26.62 -2.37 7.32
C ARG A 200 28.06 -2.00 6.98
N PRO A 201 29.03 -2.14 7.89
CA PRO A 201 30.41 -1.74 7.61
C PRO A 201 31.07 -2.63 6.54
N LYS A 202 30.71 -3.92 6.50
CA LYS A 202 31.15 -4.94 5.52
C LYS A 202 30.13 -6.09 5.47
N ASP A 203 30.16 -6.87 4.39
CA ASP A 203 29.54 -8.20 4.36
C ASP A 203 30.16 -9.06 5.50
N ASN A 204 29.33 -9.64 6.37
CA ASN A 204 29.68 -10.44 7.56
C ASN A 204 30.09 -9.71 8.86
N VAL A 205 29.91 -8.39 8.98
CA VAL A 205 30.04 -7.68 10.27
C VAL A 205 28.65 -7.41 10.86
N ALA A 206 28.49 -7.60 12.17
CA ALA A 206 27.25 -7.29 12.89
C ALA A 206 26.79 -5.85 12.59
N GLU A 207 25.49 -5.66 12.34
CA GLU A 207 24.92 -4.34 12.05
C GLU A 207 25.17 -3.40 13.23
N ILE A 208 25.88 -2.30 13.00
CA ILE A 208 25.97 -1.20 13.97
C ILE A 208 24.75 -0.34 13.71
N VAL A 209 23.86 -0.27 14.69
CA VAL A 209 22.65 0.53 14.59
C VAL A 209 22.72 1.67 15.59
N ASN A 210 22.73 2.88 15.06
CA ASN A 210 22.64 4.09 15.87
C ASN A 210 21.19 4.59 15.85
N ILE A 211 20.69 5.02 17.00
CA ILE A 211 19.40 5.70 17.11
C ILE A 211 19.67 7.20 17.10
N ILE A 212 19.10 7.89 16.12
CA ILE A 212 19.12 9.35 16.04
C ILE A 212 17.76 9.84 16.55
N GLY A 213 17.76 10.49 17.71
CA GLY A 213 16.55 10.90 18.43
C GLY A 213 16.41 10.15 19.77
N ASP A 214 15.48 10.60 20.60
CA ASP A 214 15.27 10.07 21.94
C ASP A 214 14.03 9.15 22.00
N VAL A 215 14.25 7.93 22.47
CA VAL A 215 13.25 6.84 22.59
C VAL A 215 13.13 6.30 24.01
N GLU A 216 13.93 6.79 24.96
CA GLU A 216 13.97 6.26 26.32
C GLU A 216 12.68 6.64 27.08
N GLY A 217 12.05 5.65 27.73
CA GLY A 217 10.78 5.82 28.43
C GLY A 217 9.56 6.02 27.52
N LYS A 218 9.74 6.10 26.19
CA LYS A 218 8.67 6.42 25.24
C LYS A 218 7.95 5.19 24.69
N THR A 219 6.73 5.43 24.24
CA THR A 219 5.98 4.59 23.30
C THR A 219 6.53 4.84 21.90
N ALA A 220 7.31 3.89 21.40
CA ALA A 220 7.90 3.94 20.07
C ALA A 220 6.92 3.37 19.02
N ILE A 221 6.65 4.12 17.96
CA ILE A 221 5.81 3.69 16.84
C ILE A 221 6.65 3.59 15.58
N ILE A 222 7.04 2.37 15.21
CA ILE A 222 7.73 2.13 13.94
C ILE A 222 6.74 2.38 12.79
N PHE A 223 7.09 3.22 11.83
CA PHE A 223 6.25 3.53 10.66
C PHE A 223 6.99 3.23 9.36
N ASP A 224 6.49 2.28 8.56
CA ASP A 224 7.12 1.83 7.32
C ASP A 224 6.12 1.63 6.17
N ASP A 225 6.58 1.46 4.92
CA ASP A 225 5.69 1.05 3.83
C ASP A 225 5.35 -0.43 3.88
N ILE A 226 6.33 -1.30 4.06
CA ILE A 226 6.17 -2.75 3.83
C ILE A 226 6.69 -3.56 5.02
N ILE A 227 5.90 -4.51 5.49
CA ILE A 227 6.41 -5.63 6.30
C ILE A 227 6.40 -6.88 5.42
N ASP A 228 7.59 -7.33 5.01
CA ASP A 228 7.76 -8.54 4.20
C ASP A 228 8.02 -9.76 5.08
N THR A 229 9.26 -10.00 5.49
CA THR A 229 9.63 -11.18 6.30
C THR A 229 9.53 -10.95 7.81
N GLY A 230 9.17 -9.75 8.26
CA GLY A 230 9.10 -9.37 9.67
C GLY A 230 10.45 -9.21 10.40
N ARG A 231 11.55 -9.70 9.84
CA ARG A 231 12.88 -9.71 10.51
C ARG A 231 13.38 -8.31 10.86
N SER A 232 13.42 -7.41 9.88
CA SER A 232 13.90 -6.04 10.08
C SER A 232 13.05 -5.26 11.08
N LEU A 233 11.75 -5.57 11.16
CA LEU A 233 10.83 -4.98 12.13
C LEU A 233 11.12 -5.48 13.55
N VAL A 234 11.26 -6.79 13.74
CA VAL A 234 11.55 -7.38 15.06
C VAL A 234 12.94 -6.98 15.55
N GLU A 235 13.93 -6.88 14.67
CA GLU A 235 15.24 -6.33 15.01
C GLU A 235 15.13 -4.87 15.47
N ALA A 236 14.38 -4.03 14.75
CA ALA A 236 14.10 -2.65 15.14
C ALA A 236 13.44 -2.58 16.53
N ALA A 237 12.45 -3.43 16.79
CA ALA A 237 11.79 -3.51 18.09
C ALA A 237 12.76 -3.89 19.22
N LYS A 238 13.58 -4.93 19.03
CA LYS A 238 14.59 -5.33 20.02
C LYS A 238 15.55 -4.19 20.36
N MET A 239 15.99 -3.43 19.34
CA MET A 239 16.89 -2.30 19.56
C MET A 239 16.22 -1.16 20.33
N LEU A 240 14.97 -0.83 19.99
CA LEU A 240 14.21 0.17 20.72
C LEU A 240 14.02 -0.25 22.19
N ARG A 241 13.71 -1.53 22.43
CA ARG A 241 13.57 -2.08 23.77
C ARG A 241 14.87 -1.96 24.58
N SER A 242 16.01 -2.36 23.99
CA SER A 242 17.33 -2.23 24.61
C SER A 242 17.77 -0.79 24.88
N ASN A 243 17.20 0.19 24.17
CA ASN A 243 17.43 1.62 24.39
C ASN A 243 16.32 2.27 25.23
N GLY A 244 15.58 1.48 26.02
CA GLY A 244 14.67 1.99 27.04
C GLY A 244 13.25 2.32 26.55
N ALA A 245 12.86 1.95 25.33
CA ALA A 245 11.48 2.14 24.90
C ALA A 245 10.50 1.34 25.78
N LYS A 246 9.49 2.04 26.31
CA LYS A 246 8.48 1.52 27.25
C LYS A 246 7.47 0.61 26.57
N LYS A 247 7.00 0.98 25.39
CA LYS A 247 6.08 0.20 24.55
C LYS A 247 6.47 0.34 23.09
N ILE A 248 6.22 -0.69 22.30
CA ILE A 248 6.59 -0.72 20.89
C ILE A 248 5.38 -1.11 20.06
N PHE A 249 4.97 -0.20 19.19
CA PHE A 249 3.97 -0.45 18.16
C PHE A 249 4.64 -0.39 16.79
N ALA A 250 4.05 -1.08 15.82
CA ALA A 250 4.47 -0.98 14.43
C ALA A 250 3.28 -0.67 13.54
N CYS A 251 3.52 0.11 12.50
CA CYS A 251 2.56 0.44 11.46
C CYS A 251 3.24 0.22 10.13
N ALA A 252 2.63 -0.55 9.24
CA ALA A 252 3.05 -0.62 7.87
C ALA A 252 1.86 -0.56 6.93
N THR A 253 2.01 0.16 5.82
CA THR A 253 0.93 0.21 4.83
C THR A 253 0.62 -1.18 4.31
N HIS A 254 1.63 -1.91 3.88
CA HIS A 254 1.50 -3.19 3.22
C HIS A 254 2.05 -4.31 4.10
N GLY A 255 1.16 -5.11 4.66
CA GLY A 255 1.54 -6.40 5.23
C GLY A 255 1.74 -7.40 4.09
N VAL A 256 2.95 -7.50 3.54
CA VAL A 256 3.29 -8.57 2.58
C VAL A 256 3.40 -9.91 3.31
N LEU A 257 3.92 -9.89 4.54
CA LEU A 257 3.93 -11.00 5.50
C LEU A 257 4.34 -12.36 4.89
N SER A 258 5.44 -12.38 4.13
CA SER A 258 5.91 -13.59 3.48
C SER A 258 6.68 -14.52 4.43
N GLY A 259 6.69 -15.81 4.10
CA GLY A 259 7.39 -16.83 4.89
C GLY A 259 6.87 -16.91 6.32
N GLU A 260 7.78 -16.83 7.29
CA GLU A 260 7.45 -16.94 8.72
C GLU A 260 7.11 -15.59 9.38
N ALA A 261 6.80 -14.54 8.60
CA ALA A 261 6.61 -13.19 9.14
C ALA A 261 5.56 -13.12 10.26
N THR A 262 4.40 -13.76 10.09
CA THR A 262 3.32 -13.78 11.09
C THR A 262 3.77 -14.43 12.39
N LYS A 263 4.50 -15.55 12.31
CA LYS A 263 5.06 -16.25 13.47
C LYS A 263 6.12 -15.41 14.17
N ILE A 264 7.06 -14.84 13.42
CA ILE A 264 8.13 -13.98 13.93
C ILE A 264 7.54 -12.77 14.68
N ILE A 265 6.47 -12.18 14.15
CA ILE A 265 5.78 -11.06 14.79
C ILE A 265 5.02 -11.53 16.03
N ALA A 266 4.32 -12.66 15.99
CA ALA A 266 3.59 -13.22 17.12
C ALA A 266 4.50 -13.50 18.33
N GLU A 267 5.74 -13.95 18.07
CA GLU A 267 6.75 -14.26 19.10
C GLU A 267 7.59 -13.03 19.53
N SER A 268 7.31 -11.84 19.00
CA SER A 268 8.10 -10.63 19.25
C SER A 268 7.63 -9.81 20.45
N GLU A 269 8.46 -8.87 20.90
CA GLU A 269 8.16 -7.93 22.00
C GLU A 269 7.31 -6.72 21.55
N ILE A 270 6.70 -6.79 20.37
CA ILE A 270 5.86 -5.74 19.80
C ILE A 270 4.43 -5.89 20.34
N GLU A 271 3.91 -4.81 20.93
CA GLU A 271 2.57 -4.78 21.55
C GLU A 271 1.47 -5.03 20.53
N LYS A 272 1.58 -4.35 19.39
CA LYS A 272 0.66 -4.50 18.25
C LYS A 272 1.33 -4.03 16.96
N VAL A 273 1.12 -4.79 15.90
CA VAL A 273 1.43 -4.42 14.52
C VAL A 273 0.14 -4.04 13.81
N PHE A 274 0.08 -2.84 13.26
CA PHE A 274 -1.02 -2.37 12.44
C PHE A 274 -0.62 -2.45 10.97
N ILE A 275 -1.45 -3.08 10.16
CA ILE A 275 -1.33 -3.09 8.70
C ILE A 275 -2.60 -2.53 8.06
N THR A 276 -2.57 -2.18 6.78
CA THR A 276 -3.81 -1.89 6.03
C THR A 276 -4.30 -3.10 5.25
N ASP A 277 -5.54 -3.05 4.77
CA ASP A 277 -6.13 -4.04 3.86
C ASP A 277 -5.72 -3.84 2.39
N THR A 278 -4.60 -3.13 2.11
CA THR A 278 -3.99 -3.09 0.76
C THR A 278 -3.58 -4.47 0.25
N ILE A 279 -3.30 -5.42 1.15
CA ILE A 279 -3.13 -6.85 0.86
C ILE A 279 -4.10 -7.58 1.78
N TYR A 280 -4.92 -8.46 1.21
CA TYR A 280 -5.87 -9.26 1.97
C TYR A 280 -5.17 -10.42 2.69
N HIS A 281 -5.61 -10.68 3.92
CA HIS A 281 -5.18 -11.82 4.74
C HIS A 281 -6.43 -12.44 5.35
N GLU A 282 -6.52 -13.78 5.34
CA GLU A 282 -7.63 -14.52 5.97
C GLU A 282 -7.41 -14.63 7.48
N ASP A 283 -6.24 -15.16 7.87
CA ASP A 283 -5.88 -15.41 9.25
C ASP A 283 -4.65 -14.60 9.66
N LEU A 284 -4.75 -13.90 10.79
CA LEU A 284 -3.67 -13.14 11.38
C LEU A 284 -3.58 -13.45 12.88
N PRO A 285 -2.36 -13.48 13.45
CA PRO A 285 -2.19 -13.61 14.88
C PRO A 285 -2.78 -12.39 15.62
N ASP A 286 -3.16 -12.60 16.88
CA ASP A 286 -3.84 -11.59 17.70
C ASP A 286 -3.07 -10.27 17.80
N ASN A 287 -1.75 -10.26 17.69
CA ASN A 287 -0.96 -9.04 17.77
C ASN A 287 -0.82 -8.29 16.42
N ILE A 288 -1.41 -8.78 15.33
CA ILE A 288 -1.53 -8.05 14.06
C ILE A 288 -2.98 -7.58 13.88
N MET A 289 -3.18 -6.30 13.54
CA MET A 289 -4.51 -5.73 13.31
C MET A 289 -4.57 -4.98 11.99
N VAL A 290 -5.65 -5.23 11.25
CA VAL A 290 -5.91 -4.55 9.98
C VAL A 290 -6.72 -3.28 10.21
N LEU A 291 -6.21 -2.14 9.74
CA LEU A 291 -6.92 -0.87 9.67
C LEU A 291 -7.34 -0.62 8.22
N SER A 292 -8.65 -0.55 7.98
CA SER A 292 -9.13 -0.44 6.60
C SER A 292 -8.76 0.89 5.95
N ILE A 293 -8.24 0.83 4.73
CA ILE A 293 -7.93 1.98 3.87
C ILE A 293 -9.09 2.31 2.92
N ALA A 294 -10.16 1.52 2.94
CA ALA A 294 -11.34 1.70 2.09
C ALA A 294 -11.95 3.11 2.16
N PRO A 295 -12.11 3.75 3.33
CA PRO A 295 -12.65 5.12 3.40
C PRO A 295 -11.76 6.14 2.66
N LEU A 296 -10.43 6.01 2.77
CA LEU A 296 -9.48 6.88 2.10
C LEU A 296 -9.55 6.69 0.58
N LEU A 297 -9.58 5.44 0.11
CA LEU A 297 -9.68 5.14 -1.31
C LEU A 297 -11.02 5.62 -1.88
N ALA A 298 -12.16 5.37 -1.22
CA ALA A 298 -13.46 5.83 -1.66
C ALA A 298 -13.52 7.36 -1.84
N GLU A 299 -12.99 8.11 -0.87
CA GLU A 299 -12.91 9.57 -0.97
C GLU A 299 -11.95 10.01 -2.10
N ALA A 300 -10.80 9.33 -2.27
CA ALA A 300 -9.89 9.60 -3.37
C ALA A 300 -10.54 9.37 -4.73
N LEU A 301 -11.25 8.24 -4.92
CA LEU A 301 -11.92 7.95 -6.18
C LEU A 301 -13.04 8.96 -6.47
N THR A 302 -13.79 9.37 -5.44
CA THR A 302 -14.81 10.43 -5.55
C THR A 302 -14.19 11.75 -6.02
N ARG A 303 -13.05 12.14 -5.44
CA ARG A 303 -12.34 13.37 -5.82
C ARG A 303 -11.81 13.30 -7.24
N VAL A 304 -11.18 12.19 -7.62
CA VAL A 304 -10.70 11.97 -8.99
C VAL A 304 -11.86 12.07 -9.98
N ARG A 305 -12.98 11.39 -9.71
CA ARG A 305 -14.16 11.44 -10.59
C ARG A 305 -14.75 12.84 -10.70
N LYS A 306 -14.75 13.62 -9.61
CA LYS A 306 -15.31 14.98 -9.55
C LYS A 306 -14.30 16.08 -9.90
N ASN A 307 -13.08 15.74 -10.33
CA ASN A 307 -11.99 16.69 -10.58
C ASN A 307 -11.67 17.60 -9.37
N LEU A 308 -11.78 17.06 -8.16
CA LEU A 308 -11.47 17.75 -6.91
C LEU A 308 -10.02 17.45 -6.47
N SER A 309 -9.47 18.32 -5.63
CA SER A 309 -8.11 18.15 -5.11
C SER A 309 -7.98 16.92 -4.21
N VAL A 310 -7.12 15.97 -4.59
CA VAL A 310 -6.78 14.77 -3.80
C VAL A 310 -5.86 15.11 -2.62
N SER A 311 -5.00 16.13 -2.75
CA SER A 311 -3.99 16.47 -1.72
C SER A 311 -4.57 16.93 -0.38
N ILE A 312 -5.85 17.34 -0.36
CA ILE A 312 -6.59 17.69 0.88
C ILE A 312 -6.70 16.50 1.84
N LEU A 313 -6.65 15.27 1.33
CA LEU A 313 -6.75 14.04 2.15
C LEU A 313 -5.62 13.87 3.16
N PHE A 314 -4.52 14.61 2.97
CA PHE A 314 -3.29 14.47 3.75
C PHE A 314 -2.97 15.71 4.59
N ARG A 315 -3.89 16.68 4.65
CA ARG A 315 -3.74 17.87 5.49
C ARG A 315 -4.18 17.60 6.91
#